data_AF-A0A1F3S9D6-F1
#
_entry.id   AF-A0A1F3S9D6-F1
#
_cell.length_a   1.000
_cell.length_b   1.000
_cell.length_c   1.000
_cell.angle_alpha   90.00
_cell.angle_beta   90.00
_cell.angle_gamma   90.00
#
_symmetry.space_group_name_H-M   'P 1'
#
loop_
_entity.id
_entity.type
_entity.pdbx_description
1 polymer ?
#
loop_
_entity_poly.entity_id
_entity_poly.type
_entity_poly.pdbx_seq_one_letter_code
_entity_poly.pdbx_strand_id
1 'polypeptide(L)'
;MTKKDLLKDTIKHIDIKKLDVKKLVDSYRGMSFSSRDLARAADIYNMMLGDKKASVWLTIAGSTSAAGCMQVYVDMVKNRMVDVIVATGATIVDMDFFEALGFKHYKGTPYIDDGLLRSLYIDRIYDTFIDEEQLQACDHAVGEIADNLEPRPYSSREFIREMGRYLTKHAKKKDSLVQAAFENDVPIFVPAFSDSSAGFGLVYHQVQNPGTHVTIDSVKDFRELTEIKMASKDTGLLIVGGGVPKNFAADTVVCAEVLGHEVPPHKYSVQI
;
A
#
# COMPACT_ATOMS: atom_id res chain seq x y z
N MET A 1 -17.78 16.17 -24.27
CA MET A 1 -16.54 15.90 -23.51
C MET A 1 -16.14 14.48 -23.82
N THR A 2 -14.93 14.26 -24.31
CA THR A 2 -14.44 12.93 -24.70
C THR A 2 -13.55 12.34 -23.60
N LYS A 3 -13.30 11.03 -23.64
CA LYS A 3 -12.37 10.34 -22.73
C LYS A 3 -10.99 11.01 -22.74
N LYS A 4 -10.48 11.37 -23.92
CA LYS A 4 -9.19 12.06 -24.09
C LYS A 4 -9.16 13.46 -23.47
N ASP A 5 -10.27 14.17 -23.44
CA ASP A 5 -10.35 15.50 -22.80
C ASP A 5 -10.22 15.38 -21.27
N LEU A 6 -10.72 14.29 -20.70
CA LEU A 6 -10.71 14.01 -19.26
C LEU A 6 -9.40 13.39 -18.80
N LEU A 7 -8.82 12.48 -19.58
CA LEU A 7 -7.59 11.77 -19.25
C LEU A 7 -6.35 12.46 -19.84
N LYS A 8 -6.21 13.75 -19.54
CA LYS A 8 -5.13 14.59 -20.10
C LYS A 8 -4.02 14.89 -19.10
N ASP A 9 -4.39 15.39 -17.93
CA ASP A 9 -3.43 15.90 -16.95
C ASP A 9 -3.12 14.83 -15.92
N THR A 10 -1.92 14.26 -15.99
CA THR A 10 -1.52 13.16 -15.09
C THR A 10 -1.22 13.69 -13.68
N ILE A 11 -1.54 12.91 -12.67
CA ILE A 11 -1.07 13.17 -11.30
C ILE A 11 0.46 13.04 -11.26
N LYS A 12 1.08 13.86 -10.41
CA LYS A 12 2.53 13.84 -10.21
C LYS A 12 2.83 13.56 -8.75
N HIS A 13 3.67 12.57 -8.51
CA HIS A 13 4.16 12.28 -7.16
C HIS A 13 5.08 13.39 -6.66
N ILE A 14 4.96 13.73 -5.38
CA ILE A 14 5.89 14.64 -4.71
C ILE A 14 7.28 14.00 -4.63
N ASP A 15 8.31 14.81 -4.90
CA ASP A 15 9.71 14.42 -4.74
C ASP A 15 10.27 15.11 -3.49
N ILE A 16 10.16 14.45 -2.35
CA ILE A 16 10.53 15.00 -1.04
C ILE A 16 12.04 15.30 -0.93
N LYS A 17 12.88 14.67 -1.76
CA LYS A 17 14.33 14.89 -1.78
C LYS A 17 14.70 16.28 -2.30
N LYS A 18 13.78 16.96 -2.98
CA LYS A 18 13.97 18.35 -3.48
C LYS A 18 13.51 19.41 -2.48
N LEU A 19 13.00 19.03 -1.32
CA LEU A 19 12.38 19.94 -0.36
C LEU A 19 13.13 19.89 0.98
N ASP A 20 13.45 21.05 1.57
CA ASP A 20 13.87 21.14 2.97
C ASP A 20 12.69 21.56 3.85
N VAL A 21 11.93 20.57 4.31
CA VAL A 21 10.76 20.78 5.18
C VAL A 21 11.10 20.80 6.66
N LYS A 22 12.35 20.50 7.05
CA LYS A 22 12.73 20.35 8.47
C LYS A 22 12.55 21.65 9.22
N LYS A 23 13.06 22.75 8.69
CA LYS A 23 12.92 24.09 9.30
C LYS A 23 11.46 24.51 9.47
N LEU A 24 10.60 24.13 8.53
CA LEU A 24 9.17 24.40 8.62
C LEU A 24 8.54 23.61 9.77
N VAL A 25 8.77 22.29 9.83
CA VAL A 25 8.31 21.45 10.93
C VAL A 25 8.89 21.92 12.27
N ASP A 26 10.14 22.41 12.28
CA ASP A 26 10.77 22.90 13.49
C ASP A 26 10.06 24.14 14.06
N SER A 27 9.64 25.06 13.19
CA SER A 27 8.87 26.24 13.57
C SER A 27 7.52 25.86 14.22
N TYR A 28 6.93 24.72 13.84
CA TYR A 28 5.64 24.27 14.36
C TYR A 28 5.69 23.89 15.84
N ARG A 29 6.87 23.63 16.42
CA ARG A 29 7.01 23.37 17.88
C ARG A 29 6.56 24.56 18.73
N GLY A 30 6.76 25.78 18.24
CA GLY A 30 6.33 27.01 18.93
C GLY A 30 4.87 27.39 18.69
N MET A 31 4.15 26.68 17.80
CA MET A 31 2.79 27.01 17.38
C MET A 31 1.72 26.24 18.20
N SER A 32 0.44 26.45 17.90
CA SER A 32 -0.71 25.80 18.55
C SER A 32 -1.41 24.78 17.64
N PHE A 33 -2.32 23.99 18.22
CA PHE A 33 -3.14 22.98 17.53
C PHE A 33 -2.29 21.95 16.76
N SER A 34 -2.81 21.47 15.62
CA SER A 34 -2.22 20.39 14.83
C SER A 34 -0.83 20.68 14.28
N SER A 35 -0.39 21.94 14.23
CA SER A 35 1.01 22.28 13.93
C SER A 35 1.95 21.62 14.95
N ARG A 36 1.65 21.76 16.26
CA ARG A 36 2.47 21.17 17.32
C ARG A 36 2.41 19.65 17.32
N ASP A 37 1.25 19.09 16.96
CA ASP A 37 1.09 17.64 16.85
C ASP A 37 1.92 17.08 15.70
N LEU A 38 2.00 17.77 14.55
CA LEU A 38 2.87 17.37 13.45
C LEU A 38 4.37 17.41 13.84
N ALA A 39 4.80 18.44 14.57
CA ALA A 39 6.17 18.50 15.07
C ALA A 39 6.47 17.36 16.05
N ARG A 40 5.53 17.07 16.97
CA ARG A 40 5.65 15.95 17.91
C ARG A 40 5.65 14.60 17.19
N ALA A 41 4.82 14.43 16.16
CA ALA A 41 4.79 13.22 15.34
C ALA A 41 6.13 12.99 14.64
N ALA A 42 6.76 14.04 14.11
CA ALA A 42 8.11 13.96 13.54
C ALA A 42 9.15 13.55 14.60
N ASP A 43 9.07 14.07 15.82
CA ASP A 43 9.95 13.70 16.93
C ASP A 43 9.79 12.21 17.31
N ILE A 44 8.55 11.74 17.46
CA ILE A 44 8.26 10.33 17.77
C ILE A 44 8.74 9.40 16.65
N TYR A 45 8.51 9.76 15.39
CA TYR A 45 8.95 8.96 14.26
C TYR A 45 10.49 8.91 14.18
N ASN A 46 11.18 10.03 14.44
CA ASN A 46 12.65 10.04 14.55
C ASN A 46 13.17 9.18 15.70
N MET A 47 12.50 9.18 16.87
CA MET A 47 12.84 8.29 17.98
C MET A 47 12.69 6.82 17.58
N MET A 48 11.61 6.49 16.87
CA MET A 48 11.36 5.14 16.37
C MET A 48 12.44 4.69 15.37
N LEU A 49 12.82 5.53 14.41
CA LEU A 49 13.92 5.24 13.46
C LEU A 49 15.30 5.11 14.15
N GLY A 50 15.50 5.84 15.25
CA GLY A 50 16.73 5.79 16.06
C GLY A 50 16.84 4.54 16.92
N ASP A 51 15.73 3.90 17.26
CA ASP A 51 15.70 2.71 18.13
C ASP A 51 16.03 1.44 17.36
N LYS A 52 17.27 0.94 17.53
CA LYS A 52 17.75 -0.29 16.88
C LYS A 52 17.07 -1.57 17.35
N LYS A 53 16.22 -1.51 18.38
CA LYS A 53 15.40 -2.64 18.83
C LYS A 53 13.99 -2.62 18.26
N ALA A 54 13.57 -1.50 17.69
CA ALA A 54 12.23 -1.31 17.15
C ALA A 54 12.17 -1.71 15.68
N SER A 55 11.17 -2.51 15.32
CA SER A 55 10.74 -2.70 13.93
C SER A 55 9.67 -1.64 13.58
N VAL A 56 9.88 -0.94 12.46
CA VAL A 56 9.01 0.15 12.00
C VAL A 56 7.98 -0.38 11.02
N TRP A 57 6.71 -0.32 11.40
CA TRP A 57 5.61 -0.81 10.58
C TRP A 57 4.83 0.37 10.02
N LEU A 58 4.69 0.41 8.70
CA LEU A 58 3.92 1.41 7.99
C LEU A 58 2.55 0.82 7.65
N THR A 59 1.47 1.45 8.10
CA THR A 59 0.12 1.10 7.66
C THR A 59 -0.42 2.16 6.72
N ILE A 60 -0.93 1.77 5.54
CA ILE A 60 -1.41 2.71 4.52
C ILE A 60 -2.85 2.39 4.14
N ALA A 61 -3.73 3.34 4.39
CA ALA A 61 -5.10 3.32 3.91
C ALA A 61 -5.47 4.63 3.20
N GLY A 62 -6.58 4.58 2.45
CA GLY A 62 -7.04 5.69 1.63
C GLY A 62 -6.21 5.89 0.37
N SER A 63 -6.44 7.00 -0.31
CA SER A 63 -5.96 7.22 -1.68
C SER A 63 -4.78 8.20 -1.75
N THR A 64 -3.97 8.30 -0.70
CA THR A 64 -2.81 9.21 -0.66
C THR A 64 -1.81 8.90 -1.78
N SER A 65 -1.70 7.63 -2.12
CA SER A 65 -0.96 7.10 -3.25
C SER A 65 -1.42 7.70 -4.58
N ALA A 66 -2.72 7.61 -4.89
CA ALA A 66 -3.31 8.28 -6.05
C ALA A 66 -3.24 9.81 -5.95
N ALA A 67 -3.20 10.38 -4.74
CA ALA A 67 -3.05 11.83 -4.52
C ALA A 67 -1.62 12.36 -4.69
N GLY A 68 -0.66 11.50 -5.07
CA GLY A 68 0.72 11.90 -5.36
C GLY A 68 1.72 11.63 -4.24
N CYS A 69 1.39 10.82 -3.25
CA CYS A 69 2.31 10.49 -2.15
C CYS A 69 3.06 9.15 -2.32
N MET A 70 2.84 8.38 -3.39
CA MET A 70 3.43 7.03 -3.52
C MET A 70 4.95 7.03 -3.37
N GLN A 71 5.62 8.02 -3.97
CA GLN A 71 7.09 8.07 -3.93
C GLN A 71 7.67 8.36 -2.54
N VAL A 72 6.86 8.89 -1.61
CA VAL A 72 7.26 9.00 -0.20
C VAL A 72 7.46 7.61 0.39
N TYR A 73 6.52 6.69 0.16
CA TYR A 73 6.60 5.32 0.67
C TYR A 73 7.74 4.54 0.01
N VAL A 74 7.95 4.73 -1.29
CA VAL A 74 9.10 4.13 -2.02
C VAL A 74 10.42 4.61 -1.42
N ASP A 75 10.57 5.91 -1.20
CA ASP A 75 11.78 6.47 -0.60
C ASP A 75 11.97 5.96 0.84
N MET A 76 10.91 5.77 1.62
CA MET A 76 11.00 5.17 2.95
C MET A 76 11.52 3.73 2.92
N VAL A 77 11.04 2.90 2.00
CA VAL A 77 11.53 1.52 1.81
C VAL A 77 13.01 1.52 1.42
N LYS A 78 13.38 2.29 0.39
CA LYS A 78 14.76 2.35 -0.11
C LYS A 78 15.77 2.87 0.92
N ASN A 79 15.32 3.69 1.86
CA ASN A 79 16.15 4.25 2.93
C ASN A 79 16.03 3.47 4.25
N ARG A 80 15.41 2.27 4.26
CA ARG A 80 15.24 1.42 5.45
C ARG A 80 14.57 2.15 6.62
N MET A 81 13.55 2.94 6.28
CA MET A 81 12.73 3.66 7.26
C MET A 81 11.48 2.86 7.65
N VAL A 82 11.25 1.71 7.02
CA VAL A 82 10.12 0.82 7.22
C VAL A 82 10.62 -0.61 7.05
N ASP A 83 10.21 -1.49 7.97
CA ASP A 83 10.53 -2.91 7.97
C ASP A 83 9.34 -3.78 7.54
N VAL A 84 8.10 -3.31 7.72
CA VAL A 84 6.87 -4.01 7.33
C VAL A 84 5.85 -3.01 6.82
N ILE A 85 5.11 -3.38 5.76
CA ILE A 85 3.97 -2.59 5.27
C ILE A 85 2.68 -3.39 5.44
N VAL A 86 1.63 -2.75 5.96
CA VAL A 86 0.26 -3.26 5.91
C VAL A 86 -0.59 -2.24 5.16
N ALA A 87 -1.31 -2.64 4.11
CA ALA A 87 -2.00 -1.68 3.25
C ALA A 87 -3.35 -2.19 2.75
N THR A 88 -4.15 -1.30 2.16
CA THR A 88 -5.34 -1.69 1.39
C THR A 88 -4.94 -2.22 0.01
N GLY A 89 -5.79 -3.07 -0.58
CA GLY A 89 -5.56 -3.58 -1.93
C GLY A 89 -5.50 -2.44 -2.95
N ALA A 90 -6.38 -1.46 -2.85
CA ALA A 90 -6.35 -0.27 -3.70
C ALA A 90 -4.99 0.47 -3.69
N THR A 91 -4.34 0.58 -2.52
CA THR A 91 -3.03 1.24 -2.42
C THR A 91 -1.95 0.47 -3.20
N ILE A 92 -1.95 -0.85 -3.06
CA ILE A 92 -0.88 -1.73 -3.57
C ILE A 92 -1.10 -2.10 -5.03
N VAL A 93 -2.35 -2.35 -5.43
CA VAL A 93 -2.69 -2.89 -6.74
C VAL A 93 -3.15 -1.76 -7.66
N ASP A 94 -4.29 -1.14 -7.34
CA ASP A 94 -4.96 -0.15 -8.19
C ASP A 94 -4.13 1.14 -8.35
N MET A 95 -3.28 1.45 -7.36
CA MET A 95 -2.44 2.66 -7.36
C MET A 95 -0.98 2.37 -7.70
N ASP A 96 -0.31 1.46 -6.98
CA ASP A 96 1.13 1.20 -7.20
C ASP A 96 1.42 0.28 -8.38
N PHE A 97 0.93 -0.96 -8.32
CA PHE A 97 1.19 -1.98 -9.34
C PHE A 97 0.67 -1.53 -10.70
N PHE A 98 -0.53 -0.96 -10.74
CA PHE A 98 -1.12 -0.31 -11.91
C PHE A 98 -0.17 0.71 -12.56
N GLU A 99 0.40 1.63 -11.77
CA GLU A 99 1.37 2.60 -12.30
C GLU A 99 2.69 1.94 -12.72
N ALA A 100 3.12 0.89 -12.02
CA ALA A 100 4.32 0.13 -12.37
C ALA A 100 4.20 -0.52 -13.76
N LEU A 101 3.00 -0.97 -14.13
CA LEU A 101 2.66 -1.47 -15.47
C LEU A 101 2.63 -0.36 -16.55
N GLY A 102 2.77 0.92 -16.15
CA GLY A 102 2.88 2.07 -17.05
C GLY A 102 1.60 2.86 -17.22
N PHE A 103 0.53 2.47 -16.54
CA PHE A 103 -0.73 3.20 -16.51
C PHE A 103 -0.65 4.42 -15.60
N LYS A 104 -1.69 5.27 -15.63
CA LYS A 104 -1.63 6.59 -15.00
C LYS A 104 -2.94 6.98 -14.34
N HIS A 105 -2.81 7.69 -13.22
CA HIS A 105 -3.89 8.46 -12.62
C HIS A 105 -3.92 9.86 -13.22
N TYR A 106 -5.12 10.40 -13.39
CA TYR A 106 -5.35 11.72 -13.98
C TYR A 106 -6.04 12.63 -12.98
N LYS A 107 -5.71 13.92 -13.04
CA LYS A 107 -6.45 14.95 -12.33
C LYS A 107 -7.87 14.99 -12.88
N GLY A 108 -8.82 14.95 -11.98
CA GLY A 108 -10.25 14.98 -12.27
C GLY A 108 -10.97 16.00 -11.41
N THR A 109 -12.25 15.74 -11.18
CA THR A 109 -13.12 16.61 -10.39
C THR A 109 -14.32 15.83 -9.87
N PRO A 110 -14.81 16.15 -8.65
CA PRO A 110 -16.01 15.52 -8.10
C PRO A 110 -17.31 16.01 -8.77
N TYR A 111 -17.24 17.00 -9.67
CA TYR A 111 -18.43 17.68 -10.20
C TYR A 111 -18.93 17.18 -11.56
N ILE A 112 -18.23 16.23 -12.19
CA ILE A 112 -18.70 15.60 -13.43
C ILE A 112 -19.70 14.49 -13.09
N ASP A 113 -20.74 14.35 -13.90
CA ASP A 113 -21.74 13.29 -13.78
C ASP A 113 -21.12 11.89 -13.97
N ASP A 114 -21.40 10.97 -13.04
CA ASP A 114 -20.86 9.62 -13.06
C ASP A 114 -21.43 8.77 -14.20
N GLY A 115 -22.64 9.07 -14.70
CA GLY A 115 -23.21 8.41 -15.87
C GLY A 115 -22.40 8.71 -17.14
N LEU A 116 -21.96 9.97 -17.30
CA LEU A 116 -21.04 10.34 -18.36
C LEU A 116 -19.69 9.64 -18.20
N LEU A 117 -19.08 9.67 -17.01
CA LEU A 117 -17.81 8.97 -16.75
C LEU A 117 -17.91 7.47 -17.08
N ARG A 118 -19.00 6.82 -16.65
CA ARG A 118 -19.26 5.41 -16.95
C ARG A 118 -19.39 5.14 -18.44
N SER A 119 -20.11 5.99 -19.19
CA SER A 119 -20.23 5.83 -20.65
C SER A 119 -18.92 6.03 -21.41
N LEU A 120 -17.95 6.71 -20.78
CA LEU A 120 -16.58 6.87 -21.29
C LEU A 120 -15.59 5.85 -20.69
N TYR A 121 -16.06 4.94 -19.83
CA TYR A 121 -15.24 3.94 -19.15
C TYR A 121 -14.11 4.57 -18.32
N ILE A 122 -14.49 5.55 -17.51
CA ILE A 122 -13.61 6.24 -16.55
C ILE A 122 -14.16 6.04 -15.15
N ASP A 123 -13.29 5.63 -14.24
CA ASP A 123 -13.59 5.58 -12.81
C ASP A 123 -13.08 6.81 -12.09
N ARG A 124 -13.72 7.13 -10.97
CA ARG A 124 -13.41 8.31 -10.17
C ARG A 124 -13.09 7.96 -8.72
N ILE A 125 -11.96 8.47 -8.25
CA ILE A 125 -11.59 8.53 -6.85
C ILE A 125 -11.57 10.01 -6.45
N TYR A 126 -12.69 10.52 -5.92
CA TYR A 126 -12.87 11.94 -5.59
C TYR A 126 -12.55 12.88 -6.76
N ASP A 127 -11.38 13.52 -6.79
CA ASP A 127 -10.88 14.40 -7.84
C ASP A 127 -9.79 13.75 -8.69
N THR A 128 -9.73 12.42 -8.72
CA THR A 128 -8.81 11.62 -9.53
C THR A 128 -9.60 10.74 -10.48
N PHE A 129 -9.16 10.65 -11.74
CA PHE A 129 -9.72 9.77 -12.76
C PHE A 129 -8.77 8.65 -13.12
N ILE A 130 -9.35 7.49 -13.44
CA ILE A 130 -8.65 6.28 -13.88
C ILE A 130 -9.34 5.74 -15.13
N ASP A 131 -8.54 5.22 -16.04
CA ASP A 131 -9.04 4.53 -17.23
C ASP A 131 -9.37 3.07 -16.88
N GLU A 132 -10.66 2.70 -16.94
CA GLU A 132 -11.11 1.35 -16.59
C GLU A 132 -10.53 0.28 -17.55
N GLU A 133 -10.26 0.60 -18.83
CA GLU A 133 -9.61 -0.35 -19.74
C GLU A 133 -8.18 -0.68 -19.27
N GLN A 134 -7.52 0.27 -18.61
CA GLN A 134 -6.19 0.07 -18.04
C GLN A 134 -6.26 -0.71 -16.72
N LEU A 135 -7.32 -0.51 -15.92
CA LEU A 135 -7.54 -1.30 -14.70
C LEU A 135 -7.77 -2.76 -15.06
N GLN A 136 -8.57 -3.05 -16.08
CA GLN A 136 -8.74 -4.41 -16.59
C GLN A 136 -7.44 -5.05 -17.07
N ALA A 137 -6.55 -4.28 -17.72
CA ALA A 137 -5.23 -4.77 -18.08
C ALA A 137 -4.37 -5.08 -16.83
N CYS A 138 -4.52 -4.32 -15.74
CA CYS A 138 -3.91 -4.63 -14.45
C CYS A 138 -4.51 -5.90 -13.82
N ASP A 139 -5.83 -6.07 -13.86
CA ASP A 139 -6.52 -7.28 -13.38
C ASP A 139 -6.02 -8.52 -14.13
N HIS A 140 -5.88 -8.43 -15.46
CA HIS A 140 -5.35 -9.50 -16.28
C HIS A 140 -3.89 -9.83 -15.97
N ALA A 141 -3.05 -8.84 -15.66
CA ALA A 141 -1.69 -9.08 -15.21
C ALA A 141 -1.65 -9.83 -13.86
N VAL A 142 -2.58 -9.53 -12.94
CA VAL A 142 -2.74 -10.32 -11.70
C VAL A 142 -3.16 -11.75 -11.99
N GLY A 143 -4.11 -11.95 -12.91
CA GLY A 143 -4.52 -13.27 -13.39
C GLY A 143 -3.36 -14.06 -14.00
N GLU A 144 -2.55 -13.43 -14.85
CA GLU A 144 -1.34 -14.02 -15.45
C GLU A 144 -0.34 -14.47 -14.38
N ILE A 145 -0.11 -13.66 -13.34
CA ILE A 145 0.74 -14.05 -12.21
C ILE A 145 0.16 -15.30 -11.55
N ALA A 146 -1.14 -15.31 -11.24
CA ALA A 146 -1.81 -16.43 -10.60
C ALA A 146 -1.75 -17.72 -11.43
N ASP A 147 -1.92 -17.63 -12.76
CA ASP A 147 -1.83 -18.76 -13.70
C ASP A 147 -0.46 -19.45 -13.68
N ASN A 148 0.60 -18.73 -13.30
CA ASN A 148 1.97 -19.24 -13.25
C ASN A 148 2.40 -19.73 -11.85
N LEU A 149 1.51 -19.70 -10.86
CA LEU A 149 1.76 -20.17 -9.51
C LEU A 149 1.22 -21.58 -9.28
N GLU A 150 1.83 -22.31 -8.34
CA GLU A 150 1.30 -23.60 -7.90
C GLU A 150 -0.11 -23.40 -7.29
N PRO A 151 -1.13 -24.21 -7.66
CA PRO A 151 -2.50 -24.05 -7.20
C PRO A 151 -2.66 -24.48 -5.72
N ARG A 152 -2.35 -23.56 -4.82
CA ARG A 152 -2.47 -23.70 -3.37
C ARG A 152 -2.94 -22.39 -2.72
N PRO A 153 -3.24 -22.38 -1.42
CA PRO A 153 -3.43 -21.13 -0.69
C PRO A 153 -2.13 -20.32 -0.58
N TYR A 154 -2.22 -19.02 -0.84
CA TYR A 154 -1.16 -18.03 -0.63
C TYR A 154 -1.64 -16.97 0.35
N SER A 155 -0.74 -16.44 1.17
CA SER A 155 -0.99 -15.17 1.86
C SER A 155 -0.88 -14.00 0.87
N SER A 156 -1.49 -12.85 1.15
CA SER A 156 -1.28 -11.66 0.30
C SER A 156 0.19 -11.28 0.25
N ARG A 157 0.95 -11.45 1.34
CA ARG A 157 2.40 -11.23 1.37
C ARG A 157 3.14 -12.09 0.34
N GLU A 158 2.83 -13.39 0.26
CA GLU A 158 3.44 -14.27 -0.74
C GLU A 158 3.08 -13.83 -2.16
N PHE A 159 1.80 -13.55 -2.41
CA PHE A 159 1.34 -13.15 -3.74
C PHE A 159 1.94 -11.82 -4.19
N ILE A 160 1.98 -10.81 -3.31
CA ILE A 160 2.58 -9.50 -3.59
C ILE A 160 4.09 -9.62 -3.83
N ARG A 161 4.78 -10.58 -3.18
CA ARG A 161 6.18 -10.87 -3.49
C ARG A 161 6.35 -11.36 -4.93
N GLU A 162 5.42 -12.17 -5.43
CA GLU A 162 5.42 -12.62 -6.82
C GLU A 162 5.02 -11.50 -7.80
N MET A 163 4.15 -10.57 -7.40
CA MET A 163 3.93 -9.31 -8.15
C MET A 163 5.22 -8.48 -8.27
N GLY A 164 5.96 -8.33 -7.17
CA GLY A 164 7.26 -7.65 -7.20
C GLY A 164 8.27 -8.35 -8.10
N ARG A 165 8.32 -9.69 -8.06
CA ARG A 165 9.13 -10.49 -8.99
C ARG A 165 8.71 -10.26 -10.45
N TYR A 166 7.41 -10.25 -10.74
CA TYR A 166 6.88 -9.98 -12.07
C TYR A 166 7.33 -8.61 -12.59
N LEU A 167 7.27 -7.57 -11.74
CA LEU A 167 7.71 -6.22 -12.09
C LEU A 167 9.19 -6.13 -12.47
N THR A 168 10.07 -6.99 -11.96
CA THR A 168 11.50 -6.99 -12.36
C THR A 168 11.72 -7.19 -13.86
N LYS A 169 10.74 -7.79 -14.56
CA LYS A 169 10.78 -8.03 -16.01
C LYS A 169 9.77 -7.21 -16.80
N HIS A 170 8.63 -6.88 -16.20
CA HIS A 170 7.48 -6.31 -16.91
C HIS A 170 7.21 -4.84 -16.59
N ALA A 171 7.85 -4.26 -15.57
CA ALA A 171 7.62 -2.88 -15.19
C ALA A 171 7.96 -1.91 -16.33
N LYS A 172 7.02 -1.01 -16.64
CA LYS A 172 7.20 0.11 -17.56
C LYS A 172 7.65 1.36 -16.83
N LYS A 173 7.16 1.56 -15.60
CA LYS A 173 7.61 2.59 -14.66
C LYS A 173 8.44 1.93 -13.58
N LYS A 174 9.67 2.42 -13.40
CA LYS A 174 10.53 2.00 -12.29
C LYS A 174 10.11 2.67 -10.98
N ASP A 175 10.62 2.15 -9.88
CA ASP A 175 10.45 2.73 -8.56
C ASP A 175 8.98 2.75 -8.10
N SER A 176 8.29 1.62 -8.29
CA SER A 176 7.02 1.34 -7.60
C SER A 176 7.29 0.84 -6.18
N LEU A 177 6.33 0.98 -5.27
CA LEU A 177 6.39 0.48 -3.90
C LEU A 177 6.53 -1.05 -3.86
N VAL A 178 5.71 -1.77 -4.64
CA VAL A 178 5.76 -3.24 -4.75
C VAL A 178 7.13 -3.71 -5.26
N GLN A 179 7.67 -3.07 -6.29
CA GLN A 179 9.01 -3.39 -6.80
C GLN A 179 10.09 -3.09 -5.76
N ALA A 180 10.06 -1.89 -5.16
CA ALA A 180 11.06 -1.48 -4.16
C ALA A 180 11.03 -2.39 -2.92
N ALA A 181 9.85 -2.79 -2.48
CA ALA A 181 9.67 -3.72 -1.37
C ALA A 181 10.24 -5.11 -1.69
N PHE A 182 10.01 -5.63 -2.89
CA PHE A 182 10.62 -6.88 -3.35
C PHE A 182 12.16 -6.80 -3.39
N GLU A 183 12.71 -5.72 -3.95
CA GLU A 183 14.16 -5.53 -4.09
C GLU A 183 14.87 -5.30 -2.74
N ASN A 184 14.16 -4.80 -1.73
CA ASN A 184 14.70 -4.53 -0.38
C ASN A 184 14.24 -5.53 0.68
N ASP A 185 13.54 -6.59 0.28
CA ASP A 185 13.01 -7.64 1.15
C ASP A 185 12.07 -7.13 2.28
N VAL A 186 11.27 -6.10 1.98
CA VAL A 186 10.24 -5.57 2.88
C VAL A 186 8.91 -6.27 2.60
N PRO A 187 8.32 -7.02 3.55
CA PRO A 187 7.03 -7.65 3.35
C PRO A 187 5.88 -6.63 3.32
N ILE A 188 4.95 -6.83 2.38
CA ILE A 188 3.70 -6.08 2.28
C ILE A 188 2.54 -7.04 2.56
N PHE A 189 1.66 -6.68 3.50
CA PHE A 189 0.44 -7.41 3.81
C PHE A 189 -0.79 -6.61 3.38
N VAL A 190 -1.75 -7.27 2.75
CA VAL A 190 -3.04 -6.70 2.37
C VAL A 190 -4.15 -7.64 2.85
N PRO A 191 -4.72 -7.40 4.04
CA PRO A 191 -5.66 -8.35 4.67
C PRO A 191 -6.94 -8.60 3.85
N ALA A 192 -7.40 -7.56 3.15
CA ALA A 192 -8.54 -7.62 2.24
C ALA A 192 -8.03 -7.56 0.78
N PHE A 193 -7.17 -8.50 0.37
CA PHE A 193 -6.52 -8.47 -0.94
C PHE A 193 -7.51 -8.56 -2.11
N SER A 194 -8.56 -9.36 -1.95
CA SER A 194 -9.63 -9.49 -2.94
C SER A 194 -10.49 -8.22 -3.12
N ASP A 195 -10.38 -7.26 -2.21
CA ASP A 195 -11.09 -5.97 -2.28
C ASP A 195 -10.24 -4.93 -3.05
N SER A 196 -9.90 -5.26 -4.30
CA SER A 196 -9.10 -4.45 -5.24
C SER A 196 -9.05 -5.09 -6.62
N SER A 197 -8.35 -4.47 -7.59
CA SER A 197 -8.01 -5.05 -8.90
C SER A 197 -7.45 -6.48 -8.81
N ALA A 198 -6.75 -6.81 -7.72
CA ALA A 198 -6.24 -8.17 -7.54
C ALA A 198 -7.37 -9.19 -7.40
N GLY A 199 -8.48 -8.83 -6.75
CA GLY A 199 -9.66 -9.69 -6.64
C GLY A 199 -10.26 -10.02 -8.00
N PHE A 200 -10.38 -9.04 -8.90
CA PHE A 200 -10.91 -9.24 -10.25
C PHE A 200 -10.02 -10.20 -11.05
N GLY A 201 -8.70 -10.01 -11.01
CA GLY A 201 -7.73 -10.91 -11.63
C GLY A 201 -7.79 -12.33 -11.07
N LEU A 202 -7.93 -12.48 -9.75
CA LEU A 202 -8.05 -13.79 -9.09
C LEU A 202 -9.39 -14.48 -9.42
N VAL A 203 -10.50 -13.74 -9.48
CA VAL A 203 -11.79 -14.29 -9.92
C VAL A 203 -11.69 -14.78 -11.36
N TYR A 204 -11.08 -13.99 -12.24
CA TYR A 204 -10.83 -14.41 -13.63
C TYR A 204 -10.03 -15.72 -13.68
N HIS A 205 -8.91 -15.79 -12.96
CA HIS A 205 -8.08 -17.00 -12.84
C HIS A 205 -8.88 -18.22 -12.35
N GLN A 206 -9.69 -18.07 -11.29
CA GLN A 206 -10.47 -19.18 -10.74
C GLN A 206 -11.56 -19.68 -11.69
N VAL A 207 -12.21 -18.78 -12.43
CA VAL A 207 -13.21 -19.14 -13.44
C VAL A 207 -12.58 -19.87 -14.62
N GLN A 208 -11.38 -19.48 -15.04
CA GLN A 208 -10.65 -20.19 -16.11
C GLN A 208 -10.07 -21.54 -15.66
N ASN A 209 -9.75 -21.69 -14.37
CA ASN A 209 -9.11 -22.88 -13.81
C ASN A 209 -9.98 -23.52 -12.69
N PRO A 210 -11.18 -24.05 -13.02
CA PRO A 210 -12.06 -24.64 -12.02
C PRO A 210 -11.39 -25.83 -11.32
N GLY A 211 -11.25 -25.75 -9.99
CA GLY A 211 -10.65 -26.81 -9.16
C GLY A 211 -9.11 -26.90 -9.19
N THR A 212 -8.42 -26.07 -10.00
CA THR A 212 -6.95 -26.05 -10.10
C THR A 212 -6.43 -24.61 -10.10
N HIS A 213 -6.72 -23.88 -9.02
CA HIS A 213 -6.44 -22.45 -8.92
C HIS A 213 -5.77 -22.09 -7.60
N VAL A 214 -5.18 -20.90 -7.55
CA VAL A 214 -4.71 -20.28 -6.31
C VAL A 214 -5.89 -19.75 -5.50
N THR A 215 -5.72 -19.73 -4.18
CA THR A 215 -6.61 -19.05 -3.24
C THR A 215 -5.81 -18.12 -2.36
N ILE A 216 -6.49 -17.13 -1.75
CA ILE A 216 -5.86 -16.21 -0.81
C ILE A 216 -6.30 -16.58 0.61
N ASP A 217 -5.34 -16.85 1.48
CA ASP A 217 -5.53 -17.18 2.88
C ASP A 217 -5.21 -15.97 3.77
N SER A 218 -6.26 -15.27 4.18
CA SER A 218 -6.16 -14.10 5.05
C SER A 218 -5.77 -14.46 6.50
N VAL A 219 -6.01 -15.69 6.94
CA VAL A 219 -5.56 -16.17 8.26
C VAL A 219 -4.06 -16.39 8.25
N LYS A 220 -3.52 -16.92 7.15
CA LYS A 220 -2.08 -17.04 6.95
C LYS A 220 -1.39 -15.69 6.96
N ASP A 221 -1.96 -14.66 6.33
CA ASP A 221 -1.43 -13.28 6.43
C ASP A 221 -1.32 -12.82 7.89
N PHE A 222 -2.39 -13.00 8.67
CA PHE A 222 -2.42 -12.50 10.04
C PHE A 222 -1.45 -13.26 10.94
N ARG A 223 -1.34 -14.57 10.73
CA ARG A 223 -0.35 -15.41 11.40
C ARG A 223 1.07 -14.97 11.06
N GLU A 224 1.41 -14.81 9.79
CA GLU A 224 2.76 -14.40 9.36
C GLU A 224 3.13 -13.03 9.93
N LEU A 225 2.21 -12.06 9.94
CA LEU A 225 2.46 -10.75 10.55
C LEU A 225 2.63 -10.85 12.08
N THR A 226 1.85 -11.70 12.74
CA THR A 226 1.98 -11.97 14.19
C THR A 226 3.31 -12.65 14.52
N GLU A 227 3.80 -13.56 13.68
CA GLU A 227 5.13 -14.15 13.81
C GLU A 227 6.23 -13.09 13.73
N ILE A 228 6.11 -12.09 12.83
CA ILE A 228 7.03 -10.95 12.79
C ILE A 228 6.94 -10.12 14.08
N LYS A 229 5.74 -9.88 14.62
CA LYS A 229 5.57 -9.20 15.92
C LYS A 229 6.28 -9.94 17.05
N MET A 230 6.11 -11.26 17.15
CA MET A 230 6.73 -12.08 18.19
C MET A 230 8.25 -12.15 18.06
N ALA A 231 8.78 -12.10 16.84
CA ALA A 231 10.22 -12.04 16.59
C ALA A 231 10.83 -10.65 16.86
N SER A 232 10.00 -9.59 16.87
CA SER A 232 10.43 -8.21 17.10
C SER A 232 10.48 -7.89 18.60
N LYS A 233 11.59 -7.28 19.05
CA LYS A 233 11.74 -6.87 20.46
C LYS A 233 10.78 -5.73 20.81
N ASP A 234 10.87 -4.66 20.03
CA ASP A 234 9.96 -3.53 20.06
C ASP A 234 9.37 -3.35 18.66
N THR A 235 8.18 -2.77 18.57
CA THR A 235 7.56 -2.37 17.30
C THR A 235 7.02 -0.97 17.43
N GLY A 236 6.93 -0.25 16.31
CA GLY A 236 6.23 1.02 16.27
C GLY A 236 5.46 1.20 14.97
N LEU A 237 4.35 1.94 15.06
CA LEU A 237 3.41 2.11 13.97
C LEU A 237 3.48 3.53 13.42
N LEU A 238 3.72 3.65 12.12
CA LEU A 238 3.37 4.85 11.35
C LEU A 238 2.10 4.55 10.56
N ILE A 239 1.01 5.23 10.90
CA ILE A 239 -0.32 4.95 10.38
C ILE A 239 -0.73 6.13 9.51
N VAL A 240 -0.97 5.86 8.23
CA VAL A 240 -1.61 6.79 7.30
C VAL A 240 -3.04 6.32 7.06
N GLY A 241 -4.01 7.08 7.53
CA GLY A 241 -5.43 6.75 7.52
C GLY A 241 -5.84 5.87 8.69
N GLY A 242 -6.53 4.76 8.41
CA GLY A 242 -7.10 3.87 9.42
C GLY A 242 -7.63 2.58 8.81
N GLY A 243 -8.77 2.10 9.32
CA GLY A 243 -9.44 0.92 8.78
C GLY A 243 -8.64 -0.38 8.98
N VAL A 244 -8.77 -1.28 8.02
CA VAL A 244 -8.21 -2.65 8.11
C VAL A 244 -6.69 -2.65 8.34
N PRO A 245 -5.86 -1.88 7.61
CA PRO A 245 -4.41 -1.92 7.81
C PRO A 245 -3.97 -1.56 9.24
N LYS A 246 -4.60 -0.55 9.84
CA LYS A 246 -4.34 -0.13 11.22
C LYS A 246 -4.67 -1.27 12.20
N ASN A 247 -5.90 -1.78 12.15
CA ASN A 247 -6.36 -2.79 13.10
C ASN A 247 -5.56 -4.08 12.95
N PHE A 248 -5.31 -4.52 11.71
CA PHE A 248 -4.56 -5.72 11.42
C PHE A 248 -3.13 -5.68 11.96
N ALA A 249 -2.46 -4.53 11.91
CA ALA A 249 -1.15 -4.36 12.53
C ALA A 249 -1.22 -4.30 14.07
N ALA A 250 -2.20 -3.57 14.61
CA ALA A 250 -2.35 -3.38 16.06
C ALA A 250 -2.71 -4.69 16.78
N ASP A 251 -3.62 -5.48 16.21
CA ASP A 251 -4.18 -6.68 16.81
C ASP A 251 -3.19 -7.86 16.88
N THR A 252 -2.01 -7.74 16.26
CA THR A 252 -0.93 -8.74 16.38
C THR A 252 -0.47 -8.96 17.82
N VAL A 253 -0.56 -7.94 18.68
CA VAL A 253 -0.27 -8.07 20.12
C VAL A 253 -1.25 -9.04 20.76
N VAL A 254 -2.55 -8.83 20.53
CA VAL A 254 -3.62 -9.68 21.04
C VAL A 254 -3.55 -11.09 20.45
N CYS A 255 -3.22 -11.20 19.16
CA CYS A 255 -3.06 -12.50 18.52
C CYS A 255 -1.91 -13.30 19.14
N ALA A 256 -0.76 -12.67 19.42
CA ALA A 256 0.35 -13.32 20.11
C ALA A 256 -0.06 -13.79 21.52
N GLU A 257 -0.82 -12.99 22.27
CA GLU A 257 -1.35 -13.38 23.59
C GLU A 257 -2.30 -14.58 23.49
N VAL A 258 -3.18 -14.61 22.49
CA VAL A 258 -4.06 -15.76 22.21
C VAL A 258 -3.26 -17.02 21.89
N LEU A 259 -2.09 -16.89 21.27
CA LEU A 259 -1.15 -17.99 21.01
C LEU A 259 -0.30 -18.37 22.24
N GLY A 260 -0.51 -17.73 23.39
CA GLY A 260 0.21 -18.02 24.64
C GLY A 260 1.58 -17.33 24.73
N HIS A 261 1.84 -16.30 23.92
CA HIS A 261 3.08 -15.53 23.95
C HIS A 261 2.83 -14.14 24.54
N GLU A 262 3.60 -13.78 25.58
CA GLU A 262 3.60 -12.42 26.12
C GLU A 262 4.53 -11.55 25.27
N VAL A 263 3.97 -10.54 24.58
CA VAL A 263 4.72 -9.59 23.76
C VAL A 263 4.42 -8.16 24.22
N PRO A 264 5.40 -7.24 24.18
CA PRO A 264 5.14 -5.86 24.56
C PRO A 264 4.21 -5.19 23.54
N PRO A 265 3.40 -4.20 23.97
CA PRO A 265 2.61 -3.39 23.05
C PRO A 265 3.51 -2.63 22.06
N HIS A 266 2.91 -2.07 21.00
CA HIS A 266 3.62 -1.18 20.09
C HIS A 266 4.13 0.05 20.86
N LYS A 267 5.45 0.21 20.91
CA LYS A 267 6.16 1.19 21.73
C LYS A 267 6.03 2.62 21.20
N TYR A 268 5.97 2.76 19.88
CA TYR A 268 5.79 4.02 19.19
C TYR A 268 4.52 3.97 18.34
N SER A 269 3.81 5.10 18.24
CA SER A 269 2.67 5.22 17.35
C SER A 269 2.53 6.67 16.87
N VAL A 270 2.41 6.83 15.56
CA VAL A 270 2.07 8.09 14.88
C VAL A 270 0.92 7.77 13.94
N GLN A 271 -0.19 8.51 14.05
CA GLN A 271 -1.33 8.38 13.14
C GLN A 271 -1.62 9.72 12.47
N ILE A 272 -1.79 9.68 11.14
CA ILE A 272 -2.08 10.81 10.25
C ILE A 272 -3.38 10.50 9.51
#